data_AF-W7RTE2-F1
#
_entry.id   AF-W7RTE2-F1
#
_cell.length_a   1.000
_cell.length_b   1.000
_cell.length_c   1.000
_cell.angle_alpha   90.00
_cell.angle_beta   90.00
_cell.angle_gamma   90.00
#
_symmetry.space_group_name_H-M   'P 1'
#
loop_
_entity.id
_entity.type
_entity.pdbx_description
1 polymer ?
#
loop_
_entity_poly.entity_id
_entity_poly.type
_entity_poly.pdbx_seq_one_letter_code
_entity_poly.pdbx_strand_id
1 'polypeptide(L)'
;MEDNHSFRHNLLFHLEDIDCISQSYPFICPSHHTMILFTDGCGTLTIDDIPYLVTKGKIFLIQPHSMIDLSNLTNEFCFYKITFSAFQLQQELPSPYLGPIFSDEVEHTVYPNTRFIRLTEDMYQLKTKSDYFKQQGALYELLNLLFEHQLHNNAPLTMTKAVEETINYIHKYFQRPLTVKMLAELAHIAQWQYSSIFQTLTGKKPLDYITDLRLTNAKELLLQTNVPLKEIAQRVGFDNEYYFNRRFRQVIGIPPKQFARQYRQRTVVKDWTGHEVTIPSAPHRIIYHGETFGDMLIFDVQPIGGDKRSISKSFYKNHVPYIQDVAFPINLEKSSKLNPDLIIFTNNDEQQYQALSSIAPTITLNSWDSLEERILLLGQWLSQQQRAEDWLTRYKVQEKTMWQQLQTVVAPGETATVLTFDHGQRLYVMGCTGLSPALFHPDGFTPHQQVKKLLQAGKGYKEILIDHLPKYVGDRIFLLLSDKPESQMATMELMNSDIWKNLKAVQNNHFYLVDATKWNYNDAFTREKLLGALPRLLITAK
;
A
#
# COMPACT_ATOMS: atom_id res chain seq x y z
N MET A 1 -26.76 -8.30 4.70
CA MET A 1 -26.84 -8.31 3.22
C MET A 1 -28.09 -7.53 2.82
N GLU A 2 -28.10 -6.24 3.12
CA GLU A 2 -29.14 -5.29 2.71
C GLU A 2 -28.45 -4.21 1.87
N ASP A 3 -29.04 -3.90 0.71
CA ASP A 3 -28.92 -2.65 -0.06
C ASP A 3 -27.66 -2.27 -0.87
N ASN A 4 -26.92 -3.22 -1.45
CA ASN A 4 -26.04 -2.88 -2.59
C ASN A 4 -26.79 -2.62 -3.91
N HIS A 5 -28.09 -2.97 -4.00
CA HIS A 5 -28.92 -2.71 -5.18
C HIS A 5 -29.51 -1.28 -5.21
N SER A 6 -29.72 -0.65 -4.06
CA SER A 6 -30.33 0.68 -3.95
C SER A 6 -29.42 1.80 -4.48
N PHE A 7 -28.12 1.74 -4.18
CA PHE A 7 -27.17 2.83 -4.50
C PHE A 7 -26.92 3.02 -6.01
N ARG A 8 -27.06 1.95 -6.80
CA ARG A 8 -26.70 1.92 -8.23
C ARG A 8 -27.70 2.61 -9.15
N HIS A 9 -28.95 2.81 -8.70
CA HIS A 9 -29.99 3.47 -9.48
C HIS A 9 -29.81 5.00 -9.59
N ASN A 10 -28.80 5.55 -8.90
CA ASN A 10 -28.55 6.99 -8.83
C ASN A 10 -27.29 7.43 -9.60
N LEU A 11 -26.66 6.57 -10.41
CA LEU A 11 -25.49 6.97 -11.20
C LEU A 11 -25.87 7.31 -12.64
N LEU A 12 -25.37 8.44 -13.12
CA LEU A 12 -25.43 8.86 -14.52
C LEU A 12 -24.02 8.89 -15.10
N PHE A 13 -23.85 8.38 -16.31
CA PHE A 13 -22.54 8.28 -16.95
C PHE A 13 -22.48 9.19 -18.17
N HIS A 14 -21.39 9.93 -18.33
CA HIS A 14 -21.16 10.82 -19.47
C HIS A 14 -19.87 10.43 -20.16
N LEU A 15 -19.93 10.09 -21.45
CA LEU A 15 -18.75 9.76 -22.23
C LEU A 15 -17.90 11.02 -22.42
N GLU A 16 -16.63 10.94 -22.06
CA GLU A 16 -15.66 12.01 -22.32
C GLU A 16 -14.93 11.74 -23.64
N ASP A 17 -14.40 10.52 -23.81
CA ASP A 17 -13.55 10.18 -24.96
C ASP A 17 -13.43 8.66 -25.22
N ILE A 18 -13.02 8.30 -26.43
CA ILE A 18 -12.61 6.93 -26.80
C ILE A 18 -11.39 6.94 -27.72
N ASP A 19 -10.32 6.31 -27.26
CA ASP A 19 -9.06 6.17 -27.99
C ASP A 19 -8.74 4.71 -28.33
N CYS A 20 -8.00 4.50 -29.42
CA CYS A 20 -7.34 3.23 -29.76
C CYS A 20 -5.83 3.42 -29.66
N ILE A 21 -5.18 2.66 -28.78
CA ILE A 21 -3.75 2.80 -28.46
C ILE A 21 -3.01 1.54 -28.88
N SER A 22 -1.98 1.72 -29.71
CA SER A 22 -1.14 0.66 -30.28
C SER A 22 0.36 1.00 -30.29
N GLN A 23 0.77 2.08 -29.60
CA GLN A 23 2.16 2.51 -29.47
C GLN A 23 2.51 2.70 -27.99
N SER A 24 3.81 2.70 -27.66
CA SER A 24 4.29 2.72 -26.27
C SER A 24 3.70 3.89 -25.49
N TYR A 25 2.84 3.57 -24.53
CA TYR A 25 2.17 4.53 -23.67
C TYR A 25 2.58 4.20 -22.23
N PRO A 26 3.60 4.86 -21.65
CA PRO A 26 4.26 4.28 -20.48
C PRO A 26 3.41 4.38 -19.21
N PHE A 27 2.62 5.44 -19.04
CA PHE A 27 1.82 5.67 -17.82
C PHE A 27 0.52 6.40 -18.10
N ILE A 28 -0.55 6.01 -17.41
CA ILE A 28 -1.85 6.71 -17.40
C ILE A 28 -2.21 7.04 -15.94
N CYS A 29 -2.57 8.29 -15.66
CA CYS A 29 -3.23 8.69 -14.41
C CYS A 29 -4.53 9.40 -14.82
N PRO A 30 -5.66 8.69 -14.87
CA PRO A 30 -6.88 9.23 -15.44
C PRO A 30 -7.57 10.17 -14.44
N SER A 31 -8.04 11.33 -14.89
CA SER A 31 -8.87 12.25 -14.09
C SER A 31 -10.34 11.83 -14.01
N HIS A 32 -10.75 10.88 -14.86
CA HIS A 32 -12.11 10.34 -14.96
C HIS A 32 -12.08 8.81 -14.93
N HIS A 33 -13.24 8.15 -14.80
CA HIS A 33 -13.29 6.69 -14.91
C HIS A 33 -12.81 6.26 -16.29
N THR A 34 -12.04 5.19 -16.32
CA THR A 34 -11.42 4.70 -17.55
C THR A 34 -11.65 3.20 -17.68
N MET A 35 -12.25 2.79 -18.80
CA MET A 35 -12.39 1.40 -19.20
C MET A 35 -11.34 1.07 -20.26
N ILE A 36 -10.49 0.10 -19.99
CA ILE A 36 -9.47 -0.40 -20.92
C ILE A 36 -9.88 -1.78 -21.41
N LEU A 37 -10.02 -1.95 -22.72
CA LEU A 37 -10.25 -3.25 -23.37
C LEU A 37 -9.04 -3.62 -24.22
N PHE A 38 -8.34 -4.70 -23.88
CA PHE A 38 -7.27 -5.23 -24.72
C PHE A 38 -7.84 -6.08 -25.85
N THR A 39 -7.51 -5.74 -27.11
CA THR A 39 -7.91 -6.50 -28.30
C THR A 39 -6.75 -7.31 -28.88
N ASP A 40 -5.52 -6.96 -28.53
CA ASP A 40 -4.33 -7.71 -28.87
C ASP A 40 -3.19 -7.51 -27.85
N GLY A 41 -2.22 -8.41 -27.87
CA GLY A 41 -1.04 -8.39 -27.01
C GLY A 41 -1.17 -9.16 -25.70
N CYS A 42 -0.02 -9.41 -25.09
CA CYS A 42 0.11 -9.97 -23.75
C CYS A 42 1.20 -9.24 -22.97
N GLY A 43 1.11 -9.25 -21.65
CA GLY A 43 2.09 -8.58 -20.81
C GLY A 43 1.56 -8.34 -19.41
N THR A 44 2.22 -7.44 -18.69
CA THR A 44 1.79 -7.04 -17.37
C THR A 44 1.53 -5.55 -17.39
N LEU A 45 0.33 -5.15 -16.99
CA LEU A 45 0.04 -3.76 -16.65
C LEU A 45 -0.03 -3.67 -15.13
N THR A 46 0.44 -2.57 -14.57
CA THR A 46 0.38 -2.34 -13.12
C THR A 46 -0.65 -1.26 -12.84
N ILE A 47 -1.63 -1.53 -11.96
CA ILE A 47 -2.58 -0.50 -11.47
C ILE A 47 -2.40 -0.39 -9.97
N ASP A 48 -2.05 0.81 -9.50
CA ASP A 48 -1.78 1.10 -8.08
C ASP A 48 -0.80 0.09 -7.46
N ASP A 49 0.31 -0.17 -8.18
CA ASP A 49 1.37 -1.13 -7.85
C ASP A 49 0.96 -2.62 -7.84
N ILE A 50 -0.26 -2.95 -8.27
CA ILE A 50 -0.71 -4.35 -8.44
C ILE A 50 -0.49 -4.76 -9.90
N PRO A 51 0.34 -5.77 -10.17
CA PRO A 51 0.51 -6.29 -11.52
C PRO A 51 -0.70 -7.14 -11.93
N TYR A 52 -1.29 -6.81 -13.07
CA TYR A 52 -2.35 -7.56 -13.73
C TYR A 52 -1.82 -8.15 -15.03
N LEU A 53 -2.06 -9.45 -15.21
CA LEU A 53 -1.77 -10.12 -16.48
C LEU A 53 -2.74 -9.62 -17.54
N VAL A 54 -2.20 -9.16 -18.65
CA VAL A 54 -2.96 -8.71 -19.81
C VAL A 54 -3.03 -9.82 -20.85
N THR A 55 -4.24 -10.07 -21.34
CA THR A 55 -4.52 -10.90 -22.51
C THR A 55 -5.68 -10.30 -23.28
N LYS A 56 -5.78 -10.64 -24.57
CA LYS A 56 -6.93 -10.30 -25.41
C LYS A 56 -8.28 -10.59 -24.73
N GLY A 57 -9.18 -9.61 -24.77
CA GLY A 57 -10.52 -9.66 -24.20
C GLY A 57 -10.62 -9.31 -22.72
N LYS A 58 -9.51 -9.04 -22.03
CA LYS A 58 -9.56 -8.50 -20.66
C LYS A 58 -10.00 -7.05 -20.65
N ILE A 59 -10.82 -6.74 -19.66
CA ILE A 59 -11.37 -5.40 -19.43
C ILE A 59 -10.88 -4.93 -18.06
N PHE A 60 -10.40 -3.69 -17.99
CA PHE A 60 -10.03 -3.06 -16.74
C PHE A 60 -10.89 -1.84 -16.52
N LEU A 61 -11.58 -1.76 -15.38
CA LEU A 61 -12.39 -0.61 -15.00
C LEU A 61 -11.68 0.16 -13.89
N ILE A 62 -11.17 1.33 -14.23
CA ILE A 62 -10.19 2.05 -13.44
C ILE A 62 -10.81 3.33 -12.90
N GLN A 63 -10.58 3.59 -11.62
CA GLN A 63 -11.09 4.77 -10.92
C GLN A 63 -10.23 6.00 -11.24
N PRO A 64 -10.81 7.21 -11.16
CA PRO A 64 -10.04 8.45 -11.20
C PRO A 64 -8.88 8.43 -10.19
N HIS A 65 -7.72 8.95 -10.60
CA HIS A 65 -6.48 9.07 -9.81
C HIS A 65 -5.75 7.75 -9.51
N SER A 66 -6.17 6.61 -10.07
CA SER A 66 -5.37 5.39 -10.06
C SER A 66 -4.11 5.55 -10.92
N MET A 67 -3.00 4.98 -10.46
CA MET A 67 -1.73 5.00 -11.18
C MET A 67 -1.61 3.76 -12.07
N ILE A 68 -1.61 3.94 -13.38
CA ILE A 68 -1.46 2.85 -14.35
C ILE A 68 -0.07 2.93 -14.98
N ASP A 69 0.69 1.84 -14.89
CA ASP A 69 1.97 1.66 -15.55
C ASP A 69 1.85 0.53 -16.58
N LEU A 70 2.09 0.87 -17.84
CA LEU A 70 2.01 -0.01 -19.00
C LEU A 70 3.40 -0.32 -19.58
N SER A 71 4.47 0.08 -18.89
CA SER A 71 5.86 -0.11 -19.35
C SER A 71 6.28 -1.57 -19.50
N ASN A 72 5.58 -2.49 -18.82
CA ASN A 72 5.84 -3.94 -18.85
C ASN A 72 4.94 -4.69 -19.88
N LEU A 73 4.28 -3.97 -20.78
CA LEU A 73 3.61 -4.58 -21.94
C LEU A 73 4.64 -4.95 -23.01
N THR A 74 4.37 -6.04 -23.75
CA THR A 74 5.18 -6.42 -24.92
C THR A 74 5.01 -5.37 -26.04
N ASN A 75 5.96 -5.22 -26.95
CA ASN A 75 5.90 -4.18 -27.99
C ASN A 75 4.72 -4.31 -29.00
N GLU A 76 3.95 -5.40 -28.95
CA GLU A 76 2.80 -5.68 -29.81
C GLU A 76 1.52 -5.76 -28.98
N PHE A 77 0.97 -4.61 -28.56
CA PHE A 77 -0.34 -4.53 -27.90
C PHE A 77 -1.30 -3.61 -28.65
N CYS A 78 -2.60 -3.87 -28.50
CA CYS A 78 -3.65 -2.98 -28.93
C CYS A 78 -4.76 -2.95 -27.89
N PHE A 79 -5.17 -1.77 -27.46
CA PHE A 79 -6.29 -1.61 -26.55
C PHE A 79 -7.13 -0.37 -26.85
N TYR A 80 -8.40 -0.45 -26.52
CA TYR A 80 -9.30 0.69 -26.49
C TYR A 80 -9.36 1.28 -25.09
N LYS A 81 -9.27 2.61 -25.00
CA LYS A 81 -9.40 3.38 -23.76
C LYS A 81 -10.66 4.22 -23.87
N ILE A 82 -11.68 3.89 -23.09
CA ILE A 82 -12.93 4.63 -23.01
C ILE A 82 -12.93 5.41 -21.71
N THR A 83 -13.01 6.74 -21.78
CA THR A 83 -12.99 7.64 -20.63
C THR A 83 -14.37 8.24 -20.43
N PHE A 84 -14.87 8.23 -19.20
CA PHE A 84 -16.22 8.71 -18.90
C PHE A 84 -16.33 9.25 -17.47
N SER A 85 -17.18 10.24 -17.27
CA SER A 85 -17.55 10.78 -15.97
C SER A 85 -18.73 10.01 -15.37
N ALA A 86 -18.68 9.77 -14.06
CA ALA A 86 -19.82 9.24 -13.30
C ALA A 86 -20.35 10.33 -12.36
N PHE A 87 -21.67 10.51 -12.31
CA PHE A 87 -22.35 11.48 -11.46
C PHE A 87 -23.34 10.78 -10.56
N GLN A 88 -23.30 11.07 -9.26
CA GLN A 88 -24.29 10.60 -8.32
C GLN A 88 -25.43 11.61 -8.20
N LEU A 89 -26.64 11.14 -8.49
CA LEU A 89 -27.90 11.87 -8.34
C LEU A 89 -28.32 11.82 -6.87
N GLN A 90 -28.11 12.91 -6.15
CA GLN A 90 -28.67 13.14 -4.81
C GLN A 90 -29.89 14.07 -4.90
N GLN A 91 -30.67 14.18 -3.82
CA GLN A 91 -31.95 14.91 -3.82
C GLN A 91 -31.85 16.41 -4.20
N GLU A 92 -30.66 17.02 -4.16
CA GLU A 92 -30.47 18.45 -4.47
C GLU A 92 -29.65 18.70 -5.75
N LEU A 93 -28.44 18.15 -5.90
CA LEU A 93 -27.56 18.36 -7.07
C LEU A 93 -26.73 17.10 -7.43
N PRO A 94 -26.48 16.84 -8.73
CA PRO A 94 -25.53 15.80 -9.14
C PRO A 94 -24.09 16.15 -8.71
N SER A 95 -23.37 15.19 -8.13
CA SER A 95 -21.96 15.35 -7.77
C SER A 95 -21.07 14.33 -8.49
N PRO A 96 -19.79 14.67 -8.80
CA PRO A 96 -18.87 13.70 -9.37
C PRO A 96 -18.69 12.50 -8.44
N TYR A 97 -18.92 11.31 -8.97
CA TYR A 97 -18.65 10.06 -8.29
C TYR A 97 -17.23 9.62 -8.67
N LEU A 98 -16.39 9.32 -7.68
CA LEU A 98 -15.00 8.88 -7.90
C LEU A 98 -14.75 7.43 -7.47
N GLY A 99 -15.78 6.77 -6.89
CA GLY A 99 -15.67 5.42 -6.34
C GLY A 99 -15.80 4.29 -7.38
N PRO A 100 -15.78 3.02 -6.92
CA PRO A 100 -16.02 1.86 -7.77
C PRO A 100 -17.46 1.83 -8.31
N ILE A 101 -17.61 1.69 -9.63
CA ILE A 101 -18.94 1.67 -10.28
C ILE A 101 -19.69 0.36 -9.99
N PHE A 102 -18.96 -0.76 -9.97
CA PHE A 102 -19.53 -2.10 -9.85
C PHE A 102 -19.09 -2.82 -8.58
N SER A 103 -17.78 -3.08 -8.46
CA SER A 103 -17.10 -3.74 -7.34
C SER A 103 -15.72 -3.13 -7.14
N ASP A 104 -15.05 -3.49 -6.04
CA ASP A 104 -13.65 -3.12 -5.80
C ASP A 104 -12.66 -3.84 -6.75
N GLU A 105 -13.15 -4.77 -7.58
CA GLU A 105 -12.32 -5.46 -8.57
C GLU A 105 -12.10 -4.56 -9.78
N VAL A 106 -10.82 -4.38 -10.13
CA VAL A 106 -10.41 -3.57 -11.29
C VAL A 106 -10.42 -4.41 -12.58
N GLU A 107 -10.18 -5.71 -12.48
CA GLU A 107 -10.14 -6.63 -13.62
C GLU A 107 -11.51 -7.29 -13.84
N HIS A 108 -11.96 -7.31 -15.08
CA HIS A 108 -13.18 -7.95 -15.51
C HIS A 108 -12.98 -8.78 -16.78
N THR A 109 -13.80 -9.82 -16.91
CA THR A 109 -13.95 -10.59 -18.14
C THR A 109 -15.44 -10.69 -18.47
N VAL A 110 -15.79 -10.67 -19.75
CA VAL A 110 -17.18 -10.81 -20.22
C VAL A 110 -17.23 -11.97 -21.20
N TYR A 111 -18.21 -12.85 -21.05
CA TYR A 111 -18.44 -13.97 -21.96
C TYR A 111 -19.85 -13.90 -22.58
N PRO A 112 -20.00 -14.02 -23.91
CA PRO A 112 -18.93 -14.04 -24.92
C PRO A 112 -18.30 -12.65 -25.14
N ASN A 113 -16.96 -12.58 -25.18
CA ASN A 113 -16.23 -11.31 -25.34
C ASN A 113 -16.37 -10.68 -26.74
N THR A 114 -16.81 -11.44 -27.75
CA THR A 114 -16.91 -10.99 -29.15
C THR A 114 -17.89 -9.84 -29.31
N ARG A 115 -19.03 -9.87 -28.61
CA ARG A 115 -20.02 -8.78 -28.64
C ARG A 115 -19.44 -7.50 -28.03
N PHE A 116 -18.74 -7.63 -26.91
CA PHE A 116 -18.14 -6.50 -26.21
C PHE A 116 -17.08 -5.82 -27.08
N ILE A 117 -16.16 -6.60 -27.64
CA ILE A 117 -15.10 -6.10 -28.54
C ILE A 117 -15.70 -5.40 -29.76
N ARG A 118 -16.66 -6.05 -30.43
CA ARG A 118 -17.30 -5.47 -31.63
C ARG A 118 -18.00 -4.16 -31.32
N LEU A 119 -18.71 -4.07 -30.20
CA LEU A 119 -19.40 -2.84 -29.79
C LEU A 119 -18.40 -1.71 -29.52
N THR A 120 -17.27 -2.02 -28.88
CA THR A 120 -16.19 -1.05 -28.68
C THR A 120 -15.55 -0.59 -29.99
N GLU A 121 -15.29 -1.52 -30.91
CA GLU A 121 -14.76 -1.20 -32.24
C GLU A 121 -15.72 -0.31 -33.02
N ASP A 122 -17.01 -0.68 -33.07
CA ASP A 122 -18.07 0.10 -33.73
C ASP A 122 -18.18 1.50 -33.10
N MET A 123 -18.12 1.60 -31.77
CA MET A 123 -18.11 2.87 -31.02
C MET A 123 -16.92 3.77 -31.38
N TYR A 124 -15.74 3.19 -31.60
CA TYR A 124 -14.54 3.95 -32.00
C TYR A 124 -14.57 4.44 -33.45
N GLN A 125 -15.24 3.71 -34.35
CA GLN A 125 -15.37 4.12 -35.76
C GLN A 125 -16.32 5.31 -35.96
N LEU A 126 -17.16 5.60 -34.97
CA LEU A 126 -18.05 6.76 -34.98
C LEU A 126 -17.25 8.05 -34.72
N LYS A 127 -17.00 8.85 -35.76
CA LYS A 127 -16.14 10.06 -35.66
C LYS A 127 -16.85 11.39 -35.95
N THR A 128 -18.13 11.38 -36.31
CA THR A 128 -18.85 12.61 -36.64
C THR A 128 -19.53 13.21 -35.41
N LYS A 129 -19.74 14.54 -35.38
CA LYS A 129 -20.46 15.22 -34.29
C LYS A 129 -21.88 14.67 -34.06
N SER A 130 -22.54 14.17 -35.10
CA SER A 130 -23.86 13.53 -35.01
C SER A 130 -23.84 12.14 -34.37
N ASP A 131 -22.67 11.51 -34.25
CA ASP A 131 -22.55 10.18 -33.69
C ASP A 131 -22.37 10.16 -32.16
N TYR A 132 -22.21 11.33 -31.52
CA TYR A 132 -22.03 11.44 -30.07
C TYR A 132 -23.09 10.66 -29.28
N PHE A 133 -24.38 10.81 -29.65
CA PHE A 133 -25.46 10.07 -28.98
C PHE A 133 -25.36 8.55 -29.17
N LYS A 134 -24.84 8.09 -30.30
CA LYS A 134 -24.61 6.66 -30.55
C LYS A 134 -23.45 6.15 -29.70
N GLN A 135 -22.37 6.92 -29.57
CA GLN A 135 -21.24 6.57 -28.69
C GLN A 135 -21.66 6.55 -27.22
N GLN A 136 -22.44 7.54 -26.78
CA GLN A 136 -23.02 7.57 -25.44
C GLN A 136 -23.93 6.36 -25.20
N GLY A 137 -24.77 5.98 -26.17
CA GLY A 137 -25.59 4.77 -26.09
C GLY A 137 -24.75 3.49 -26.01
N ALA A 138 -23.67 3.39 -26.80
CA ALA A 138 -22.75 2.26 -26.77
C ALA A 138 -22.04 2.13 -25.41
N LEU A 139 -21.65 3.24 -24.77
CA LEU A 139 -21.11 3.23 -23.41
C LEU A 139 -22.09 2.58 -22.42
N TYR A 140 -23.36 2.98 -22.45
CA TYR A 140 -24.39 2.39 -21.59
C TYR A 140 -24.59 0.89 -21.87
N GLU A 141 -24.55 0.47 -23.13
CA GLU A 141 -24.64 -0.95 -23.49
C GLU A 141 -23.41 -1.74 -23.01
N LEU A 142 -22.19 -1.21 -23.14
CA LEU A 142 -20.97 -1.83 -22.60
C LEU A 142 -21.04 -1.96 -21.06
N LEU A 143 -21.47 -0.92 -20.36
CA LEU A 143 -21.68 -0.96 -18.91
C LEU A 143 -22.74 -1.99 -18.51
N ASN A 144 -23.82 -2.10 -19.29
CA ASN A 144 -24.85 -3.11 -19.06
C ASN A 144 -24.31 -4.53 -19.26
N LEU A 145 -23.51 -4.79 -20.30
CA LEU A 145 -22.89 -6.10 -20.52
C LEU A 145 -21.97 -6.52 -19.37
N LEU A 146 -21.19 -5.58 -18.83
CA LEU A 146 -20.39 -5.81 -17.62
C LEU A 146 -21.26 -6.12 -16.41
N PHE A 147 -22.35 -5.37 -16.25
CA PHE A 147 -23.27 -5.52 -15.14
C PHE A 147 -24.05 -6.85 -15.17
N GLU A 148 -24.60 -7.24 -16.32
CA GLU A 148 -25.28 -8.52 -16.51
C GLU A 148 -24.35 -9.68 -16.20
N HIS A 149 -23.09 -9.61 -16.65
CA HIS A 149 -22.10 -10.63 -16.34
C HIS A 149 -21.82 -10.74 -14.83
N GLN A 150 -21.83 -9.63 -14.10
CA GLN A 150 -21.69 -9.67 -12.64
C GLN A 150 -22.93 -10.23 -11.93
N LEU A 151 -24.14 -9.85 -12.36
CA LEU A 151 -25.39 -10.34 -11.77
C LEU A 151 -25.59 -11.85 -11.96
N HIS A 152 -25.25 -12.36 -13.15
CA HIS A 152 -25.35 -13.80 -13.45
C HIS A 152 -24.26 -14.63 -12.78
N ASN A 153 -23.20 -14.00 -12.26
CA ASN A 153 -22.12 -14.64 -11.51
C ASN A 153 -22.27 -14.54 -9.98
N ASN A 154 -23.50 -14.41 -9.45
CA ASN A 154 -23.73 -14.53 -8.01
C ASN A 154 -23.39 -15.96 -7.51
N ALA A 155 -22.13 -16.08 -7.07
CA ALA A 155 -21.39 -17.18 -6.45
C ALA A 155 -20.97 -18.36 -7.35
N PRO A 156 -19.80 -18.22 -7.99
CA PRO A 156 -18.64 -19.02 -7.60
C PRO A 156 -17.50 -18.13 -7.09
N LEU A 157 -16.66 -18.64 -6.20
CA LEU A 157 -15.39 -18.00 -5.82
C LEU A 157 -14.66 -17.55 -7.08
N THR A 158 -14.23 -16.27 -7.16
CA THR A 158 -13.27 -15.89 -8.21
C THR A 158 -12.07 -16.82 -8.12
N MET A 159 -11.45 -17.16 -9.25
CA MET A 159 -10.32 -18.12 -9.24
C MET A 159 -9.23 -17.70 -8.24
N THR A 160 -9.04 -16.39 -8.09
CA THR A 160 -8.21 -15.76 -7.08
C THR A 160 -8.66 -16.09 -5.65
N LYS A 161 -9.93 -15.85 -5.31
CA LYS A 161 -10.49 -16.14 -3.99
C LYS A 161 -10.52 -17.64 -3.67
N ALA A 162 -10.75 -18.50 -4.66
CA ALA A 162 -10.64 -19.95 -4.50
C ALA A 162 -9.20 -20.36 -4.14
N VAL A 163 -8.20 -19.75 -4.78
CA VAL A 163 -6.79 -19.97 -4.45
C VAL A 163 -6.46 -19.41 -3.07
N GLU A 164 -6.98 -18.24 -2.68
CA GLU A 164 -6.83 -17.69 -1.32
C GLU A 164 -7.37 -18.62 -0.23
N GLU A 165 -8.52 -19.27 -0.46
CA GLU A 165 -9.05 -20.27 0.47
C GLU A 165 -8.12 -21.48 0.59
N THR A 166 -7.48 -21.91 -0.50
CA THR A 166 -6.45 -22.96 -0.41
C THR A 166 -5.20 -22.51 0.34
N ILE A 167 -4.85 -21.22 0.31
CA ILE A 167 -3.75 -20.68 1.12
C ILE A 167 -4.11 -20.81 2.61
N ASN A 168 -5.34 -20.46 2.99
CA ASN A 168 -5.82 -20.67 4.37
C ASN A 168 -5.80 -22.16 4.76
N TYR A 169 -6.16 -23.04 3.83
CA TYR A 169 -6.07 -24.48 4.03
C TYR A 169 -4.61 -24.93 4.26
N ILE A 170 -3.66 -24.42 3.49
CA ILE A 170 -2.22 -24.69 3.67
C ILE A 170 -1.79 -24.26 5.07
N HIS A 171 -2.13 -23.04 5.52
CA HIS A 171 -1.79 -22.56 6.87
C HIS A 171 -2.34 -23.46 7.97
N LYS A 172 -3.53 -24.03 7.78
CA LYS A 172 -4.17 -24.91 8.76
C LYS A 172 -3.60 -26.34 8.77
N TYR A 173 -3.10 -26.82 7.64
CA TYR A 173 -2.75 -28.24 7.45
C TYR A 173 -1.35 -28.48 6.87
N PHE A 174 -0.42 -27.52 6.99
CA PHE A 174 0.91 -27.59 6.38
C PHE A 174 1.74 -28.81 6.80
N GLN A 175 1.46 -29.41 7.97
CA GLN A 175 2.16 -30.59 8.47
C GLN A 175 1.81 -31.85 7.67
N ARG A 176 0.69 -31.85 6.94
CA ARG A 176 0.22 -32.99 6.14
C ARG A 176 0.94 -33.03 4.78
N PRO A 177 0.98 -34.19 4.10
CA PRO A 177 1.44 -34.25 2.71
C PRO A 177 0.49 -33.46 1.81
N LEU A 178 0.94 -32.31 1.31
CA LEU A 178 0.19 -31.44 0.40
C LEU A 178 0.79 -31.54 -1.01
N THR A 179 -0.06 -31.68 -2.02
CA THR A 179 0.36 -31.68 -3.43
C THR A 179 -0.34 -30.57 -4.20
N VAL A 180 0.29 -30.07 -5.25
CA VAL A 180 -0.30 -29.04 -6.12
C VAL A 180 -1.59 -29.54 -6.76
N LYS A 181 -1.64 -30.82 -7.14
CA LYS A 181 -2.84 -31.46 -7.69
C LYS A 181 -4.02 -31.36 -6.71
N MET A 182 -3.81 -31.76 -5.46
CA MET A 182 -4.84 -31.71 -4.42
C MET A 182 -5.33 -30.29 -4.15
N LEU A 183 -4.41 -29.32 -4.10
CA LEU A 183 -4.78 -27.92 -3.89
C LEU A 183 -5.55 -27.33 -5.07
N ALA A 184 -5.18 -27.69 -6.30
CA ALA A 184 -5.90 -27.28 -7.49
C ALA A 184 -7.31 -27.91 -7.54
N GLU A 185 -7.45 -29.17 -7.14
CA GLU A 185 -8.74 -29.85 -6.99
C GLU A 185 -9.62 -29.19 -5.92
N LEU A 186 -9.06 -28.80 -4.77
CA LEU A 186 -9.77 -28.05 -3.73
C LEU A 186 -10.26 -26.67 -4.21
N ALA A 187 -9.50 -26.02 -5.08
CA ALA A 187 -9.89 -24.76 -5.69
C ALA A 187 -10.81 -24.91 -6.91
N HIS A 188 -11.09 -26.14 -7.36
CA HIS A 188 -11.79 -26.45 -8.60
C HIS A 188 -11.15 -25.82 -9.86
N ILE A 189 -9.82 -25.76 -9.91
CA ILE A 189 -9.04 -25.13 -10.99
C ILE A 189 -8.03 -26.14 -11.58
N ALA A 190 -7.70 -26.00 -12.87
CA ALA A 190 -6.64 -26.79 -13.49
C ALA A 190 -5.25 -26.48 -12.86
N GLN A 191 -4.42 -27.51 -12.65
CA GLN A 191 -3.16 -27.39 -11.90
C GLN A 191 -2.20 -26.29 -12.41
N TRP A 192 -2.15 -26.05 -13.73
CA TRP A 192 -1.31 -25.02 -14.34
C TRP A 192 -1.83 -23.60 -14.01
N GLN A 193 -3.14 -23.39 -14.07
CA GLN A 193 -3.78 -22.11 -13.69
C GLN A 193 -3.63 -21.87 -12.19
N TYR A 194 -3.86 -22.89 -11.36
CA TYR A 194 -3.69 -22.79 -9.92
C TYR A 194 -2.28 -22.34 -9.55
N SER A 195 -1.26 -22.96 -10.15
CA SER A 195 0.14 -22.64 -9.84
C SER A 195 0.50 -21.21 -10.26
N SER A 196 -0.02 -20.76 -11.41
CA SER A 196 0.16 -19.38 -11.87
C SER A 196 -0.49 -18.38 -10.92
N ILE A 197 -1.77 -18.57 -10.59
CA ILE A 197 -2.52 -17.67 -9.70
C ILE A 197 -1.90 -17.66 -8.31
N PHE A 198 -1.54 -18.82 -7.77
CA PHE A 198 -0.87 -18.93 -6.48
C PHE A 198 0.46 -18.18 -6.46
N GLN A 199 1.27 -18.29 -7.51
CA GLN A 199 2.53 -17.56 -7.60
C GLN A 199 2.31 -16.07 -7.74
N THR A 200 1.30 -15.62 -8.48
CA THR A 200 0.92 -14.20 -8.55
C THR A 200 0.53 -13.67 -7.16
N LEU A 201 -0.26 -14.44 -6.41
CA LEU A 201 -0.74 -14.03 -5.08
C LEU A 201 0.33 -14.05 -3.99
N THR A 202 1.23 -15.03 -4.03
CA THR A 202 2.18 -15.29 -2.94
C THR A 202 3.63 -14.93 -3.28
N GLY A 203 3.91 -14.61 -4.54
CA GLY A 203 5.26 -14.45 -5.09
C GLY A 203 6.05 -15.75 -5.20
N LYS A 204 5.48 -16.91 -4.80
CA LYS A 204 6.19 -18.20 -4.70
C LYS A 204 5.39 -19.34 -5.30
N LYS A 205 6.09 -20.38 -5.76
CA LYS A 205 5.41 -21.61 -6.20
C LYS A 205 4.77 -22.32 -4.98
N PRO A 206 3.66 -23.07 -5.16
CA PRO A 206 2.94 -23.67 -4.04
C PRO A 206 3.81 -24.54 -3.11
N LEU A 207 4.66 -25.41 -3.67
CA LEU A 207 5.52 -26.29 -2.86
C LEU A 207 6.65 -25.54 -2.13
N ASP A 208 7.18 -24.47 -2.75
CA ASP A 208 8.19 -23.62 -2.10
C ASP A 208 7.55 -22.84 -0.95
N TYR A 209 6.33 -22.32 -1.15
CA TYR A 209 5.55 -21.66 -0.10
C TYR A 209 5.27 -22.58 1.09
N ILE A 210 4.82 -23.81 0.84
CA ILE A 210 4.62 -24.82 1.90
C ILE A 210 5.95 -25.10 2.61
N THR A 211 7.04 -25.26 1.87
CA THR A 211 8.37 -25.50 2.46
C THR A 211 8.76 -24.36 3.39
N ASP A 212 8.61 -23.11 2.95
CA ASP A 212 8.94 -21.93 3.76
C ASP A 212 8.06 -21.84 5.01
N LEU A 213 6.76 -22.11 4.89
CA LEU A 213 5.85 -22.16 6.03
C LEU A 213 6.30 -23.22 7.05
N ARG A 214 6.67 -24.42 6.59
CA ARG A 214 7.20 -25.49 7.45
C ARG A 214 8.49 -25.11 8.13
N LEU A 215 9.42 -24.48 7.40
CA LEU A 215 10.68 -24.00 7.96
C LEU A 215 10.46 -22.89 8.97
N THR A 216 9.53 -21.97 8.74
CA THR A 216 9.12 -20.93 9.70
C THR A 216 8.62 -21.56 10.99
N ASN A 217 7.70 -22.53 10.93
CA ASN A 217 7.25 -23.25 12.13
C ASN A 217 8.37 -24.06 12.79
N ALA A 218 9.33 -24.57 12.01
CA ALA A 218 10.46 -25.31 12.55
C ALA A 218 11.41 -24.40 13.36
N LYS A 219 11.60 -23.14 12.92
CA LYS A 219 12.32 -22.14 13.70
C LYS A 219 11.68 -21.98 15.08
N GLU A 220 10.35 -21.86 15.14
CA GLU A 220 9.63 -21.69 16.41
C GLU A 220 9.88 -22.87 17.35
N LEU A 221 9.72 -24.10 16.87
CA LEU A 221 9.98 -25.30 17.69
C LEU A 221 11.43 -25.38 18.16
N LEU A 222 12.41 -24.97 17.34
CA LEU A 222 13.83 -24.93 17.70
C LEU A 222 14.10 -23.93 18.85
N LEU A 223 13.36 -22.82 18.89
CA LEU A 223 13.52 -21.79 19.91
C LEU A 223 12.76 -22.10 21.19
N GLN A 224 11.57 -22.69 21.09
CA GLN A 224 10.68 -22.94 22.22
C GLN A 224 10.92 -24.26 22.93
N THR A 225 11.50 -25.27 22.25
CA THR A 225 11.57 -26.63 22.78
C THR A 225 12.98 -27.21 22.70
N ASN A 226 13.27 -28.21 23.53
CA ASN A 226 14.51 -29.00 23.47
C ASN A 226 14.29 -30.38 22.83
N VAL A 227 13.22 -30.53 22.05
CA VAL A 227 12.92 -31.83 21.42
C VAL A 227 13.95 -32.17 20.34
N PRO A 228 14.22 -33.47 20.10
CA PRO A 228 15.16 -33.90 19.09
C PRO A 228 14.83 -33.33 17.70
N LEU A 229 15.86 -33.02 16.91
CA LEU A 229 15.71 -32.42 15.59
C LEU A 229 14.82 -33.28 14.65
N LYS A 230 14.93 -34.61 14.76
CA LYS A 230 14.06 -35.57 14.09
C LYS A 230 12.58 -35.33 14.36
N GLU A 231 12.24 -35.06 15.62
CA GLU A 231 10.86 -34.82 16.04
C GLU A 231 10.35 -33.47 15.52
N ILE A 232 11.20 -32.43 15.53
CA ILE A 232 10.88 -31.13 14.93
C ILE A 232 10.55 -31.30 13.44
N ALA A 233 11.40 -32.04 12.70
CA ALA A 233 11.18 -32.32 11.29
C ALA A 233 9.82 -32.99 11.06
N GLN A 234 9.47 -34.00 11.86
CA GLN A 234 8.18 -34.69 11.76
C GLN A 234 7.00 -33.77 12.09
N ARG A 235 7.09 -32.98 13.17
CA ARG A 235 6.03 -32.05 13.61
C ARG A 235 5.71 -30.99 12.55
N VAL A 236 6.71 -30.56 11.78
CA VAL A 236 6.51 -29.58 10.70
C VAL A 236 6.29 -30.24 9.33
N GLY A 237 6.10 -31.56 9.26
CA GLY A 237 5.70 -32.27 8.04
C GLY A 237 6.83 -32.67 7.10
N PHE A 238 8.08 -32.73 7.57
CA PHE A 238 9.18 -33.36 6.84
C PHE A 238 9.33 -34.83 7.25
N ASP A 239 9.33 -35.72 6.26
CA ASP A 239 9.47 -37.17 6.49
C ASP A 239 10.90 -37.58 6.91
N ASN A 240 11.89 -36.78 6.53
CA ASN A 240 13.31 -37.10 6.72
C ASN A 240 14.08 -35.92 7.33
N GLU A 241 14.70 -36.16 8.49
CA GLU A 241 15.55 -35.20 9.21
C GLU A 241 16.71 -34.67 8.35
N TYR A 242 17.34 -35.53 7.54
CA TYR A 242 18.44 -35.14 6.66
C TYR A 242 17.97 -34.16 5.58
N TYR A 243 16.82 -34.45 4.96
CA TYR A 243 16.22 -33.54 3.97
C TYR A 243 15.80 -32.23 4.60
N PHE A 244 15.17 -32.27 5.78
CA PHE A 244 14.83 -31.08 6.57
C PHE A 244 16.08 -30.23 6.87
N ASN A 245 17.16 -30.82 7.39
CA ASN A 245 18.38 -30.08 7.73
C ASN A 245 19.02 -29.44 6.49
N ARG A 246 19.10 -30.18 5.38
CA ARG A 246 19.61 -29.65 4.10
C ARG A 246 18.75 -28.47 3.62
N ARG A 247 17.42 -28.60 3.63
CA ARG A 247 16.50 -27.53 3.19
C ARG A 247 16.56 -26.34 4.14
N PHE A 248 16.57 -26.56 5.45
CA PHE A 248 16.71 -25.50 6.44
C PHE A 248 18.00 -24.71 6.22
N ARG A 249 19.15 -25.38 6.07
CA ARG A 249 20.41 -24.69 5.80
C ARG A 249 20.41 -23.97 4.45
N GLN A 250 19.78 -24.55 3.43
CA GLN A 250 19.70 -23.91 2.10
C GLN A 250 18.87 -22.62 2.13
N VAL A 251 17.77 -22.58 2.88
CA VAL A 251 16.86 -21.44 2.93
C VAL A 251 17.28 -20.41 3.99
N ILE A 252 17.77 -20.88 5.16
CA ILE A 252 18.10 -20.04 6.32
C ILE A 252 19.59 -19.69 6.38
N GLY A 253 20.43 -20.34 5.57
CA GLY A 253 21.89 -20.12 5.53
C GLY A 253 22.68 -20.88 6.60
N ILE A 254 22.07 -21.21 7.75
CA ILE A 254 22.72 -21.90 8.87
C ILE A 254 21.98 -23.19 9.30
N PRO A 255 22.68 -24.19 9.88
CA PRO A 255 22.04 -25.41 10.37
C PRO A 255 21.07 -25.18 11.56
N PRO A 256 20.01 -26.00 11.71
CA PRO A 256 19.00 -25.84 12.76
C PRO A 256 19.54 -25.72 14.20
N LYS A 257 20.55 -26.51 14.57
CA LYS A 257 21.15 -26.45 15.93
C LYS A 257 21.91 -25.14 16.16
N GLN A 258 22.62 -24.66 15.14
CA GLN A 258 23.32 -23.39 15.20
C GLN A 258 22.31 -22.24 15.29
N PHE A 259 21.24 -22.31 14.51
CA PHE A 259 20.10 -21.41 14.61
C PHE A 259 19.54 -21.38 16.04
N ALA A 260 19.15 -22.53 16.61
CA ALA A 260 18.64 -22.58 17.98
C ALA A 260 19.60 -21.94 19.00
N ARG A 261 20.92 -22.19 18.88
CA ARG A 261 21.92 -21.63 19.79
C ARG A 261 22.03 -20.10 19.66
N GLN A 262 22.11 -19.59 18.44
CA GLN A 262 22.28 -18.16 18.17
C GLN A 262 21.04 -17.37 18.61
N TYR A 263 19.85 -17.88 18.31
CA TYR A 263 18.60 -17.15 18.49
C TYR A 263 17.95 -17.37 19.87
N ARG A 264 18.50 -18.27 20.71
CA ARG A 264 18.18 -18.34 22.15
C ARG A 264 18.98 -17.34 22.99
N GLN A 265 20.00 -16.70 22.42
CA GLN A 265 20.72 -15.64 23.12
C GLN A 265 19.75 -14.49 23.41
N ARG A 266 19.98 -13.84 24.54
CA ARG A 266 19.23 -12.66 24.96
C ARG A 266 20.21 -11.52 25.19
N THR A 267 19.76 -10.31 24.92
CA THR A 267 20.50 -9.09 25.18
C THR A 267 19.64 -8.14 26.00
N VAL A 268 20.29 -7.36 26.86
CA VAL A 268 19.62 -6.26 27.57
C VAL A 268 19.71 -5.04 26.68
N VAL A 269 18.58 -4.37 26.49
CA VAL A 269 18.49 -3.08 25.78
C VAL A 269 17.84 -2.06 26.69
N LYS A 270 18.11 -0.79 26.42
CA LYS A 270 17.42 0.34 27.06
C LYS A 270 16.53 1.01 26.03
N ASP A 271 15.25 1.16 26.34
CA ASP A 271 14.29 1.84 25.46
C ASP A 271 14.24 3.36 25.71
N TRP A 272 13.51 4.11 24.87
CA TRP A 272 13.51 5.58 24.95
C TRP A 272 12.79 6.13 26.19
N THR A 273 11.88 5.36 26.78
CA THR A 273 11.24 5.68 28.06
C THR A 273 12.07 5.29 29.28
N GLY A 274 13.22 4.65 29.07
CA GLY A 274 14.21 4.34 30.11
C GLY A 274 14.12 2.94 30.69
N HIS A 275 13.28 2.05 30.13
CA HIS A 275 13.19 0.67 30.58
C HIS A 275 14.40 -0.14 30.15
N GLU A 276 14.93 -0.96 31.05
CA GLU A 276 15.93 -1.98 30.74
C GLU A 276 15.22 -3.32 30.51
N VAL A 277 15.24 -3.80 29.27
CA VAL A 277 14.46 -4.96 28.83
C VAL A 277 15.38 -6.02 28.27
N THR A 278 15.20 -7.26 28.73
CA THR A 278 15.90 -8.41 28.17
C THR A 278 15.12 -8.95 26.98
N ILE A 279 15.61 -8.72 25.76
CA ILE A 279 14.99 -9.15 24.51
C ILE A 279 15.75 -10.35 23.90
N PRO A 280 15.12 -11.14 23.01
CA PRO A 280 15.85 -12.09 22.17
C PRO A 280 16.91 -11.35 21.35
N SER A 281 18.12 -11.88 21.24
CA SER A 281 19.19 -11.28 20.43
C SER A 281 18.83 -11.19 18.95
N ALA A 282 17.90 -12.03 18.48
CA ALA A 282 17.34 -11.93 17.14
C ALA A 282 15.86 -12.35 17.17
N PRO A 283 14.94 -11.38 17.36
CA PRO A 283 13.51 -11.63 17.46
C PRO A 283 12.90 -12.00 16.09
N HIS A 284 11.81 -12.78 16.09
CA HIS A 284 11.17 -13.25 14.85
C HIS A 284 9.65 -13.13 14.84
N ARG A 285 9.00 -13.08 15.99
CA ARG A 285 7.55 -12.98 16.16
C ARG A 285 7.25 -11.61 16.75
N ILE A 286 7.48 -10.60 15.92
CA ILE A 286 7.43 -9.20 16.33
C ILE A 286 6.02 -8.66 16.14
N ILE A 287 5.45 -8.07 17.17
CA ILE A 287 4.36 -7.10 17.00
C ILE A 287 5.00 -5.71 16.93
N TYR A 288 4.67 -4.97 15.87
CA TYR A 288 5.06 -3.57 15.76
C TYR A 288 3.80 -2.70 15.73
N HIS A 289 3.64 -1.79 16.69
CA HIS A 289 2.46 -0.94 16.81
C HIS A 289 2.83 0.52 16.90
N GLY A 290 2.51 1.28 15.85
CA GLY A 290 2.88 2.69 15.80
C GLY A 290 2.84 3.28 14.41
N GLU A 291 2.99 4.61 14.33
CA GLU A 291 2.93 5.37 13.09
C GLU A 291 4.14 5.16 12.17
N THR A 292 5.25 4.66 12.71
CA THR A 292 6.48 4.35 11.94
C THR A 292 6.57 2.88 11.54
N PHE A 293 5.44 2.18 11.38
CA PHE A 293 5.40 0.74 11.04
C PHE A 293 6.27 0.39 9.82
N GLY A 294 6.29 1.26 8.81
CA GLY A 294 7.09 1.04 7.60
C GLY A 294 8.61 1.01 7.83
N ASP A 295 9.13 1.45 9.00
CA ASP A 295 10.53 1.28 9.38
C ASP A 295 10.91 -0.21 9.46
N MET A 296 9.98 -1.10 9.82
CA MET A 296 10.24 -2.55 9.88
C MET A 296 10.43 -3.19 8.51
N LEU A 297 9.90 -2.58 7.44
CA LEU A 297 9.83 -3.21 6.12
C LEU A 297 11.17 -3.24 5.40
N ILE A 298 12.14 -2.47 5.86
CA ILE A 298 13.49 -2.52 5.29
C ILE A 298 14.26 -3.74 5.79
N PHE A 299 13.85 -4.37 6.90
CA PHE A 299 14.54 -5.51 7.52
C PHE A 299 13.99 -6.86 7.03
N ASP A 300 14.77 -7.92 7.21
CA ASP A 300 14.38 -9.27 6.79
C ASP A 300 13.30 -9.90 7.68
N VAL A 301 13.08 -9.35 8.88
CA VAL A 301 12.03 -9.81 9.81
C VAL A 301 10.79 -8.95 9.64
N GLN A 302 9.71 -9.58 9.17
CA GLN A 302 8.43 -8.91 8.99
C GLN A 302 7.57 -9.06 10.26
N PRO A 303 6.91 -7.99 10.75
CA PRO A 303 6.01 -8.09 11.88
C PRO A 303 4.85 -9.06 11.62
N ILE A 304 4.47 -9.83 12.63
CA ILE A 304 3.31 -10.73 12.59
C ILE A 304 2.02 -10.03 13.04
N GLY A 305 2.13 -8.87 13.70
CA GLY A 305 1.00 -8.08 14.15
C GLY A 305 1.25 -6.57 14.05
N GLY A 306 0.19 -5.83 13.72
CA GLY A 306 0.18 -4.37 13.62
C GLY A 306 -1.24 -3.81 13.49
N ASP A 307 -1.40 -2.49 13.41
CA ASP A 307 -2.69 -1.85 13.16
C ASP A 307 -3.09 -1.97 11.68
N LYS A 308 -3.88 -3.01 11.36
CA LYS A 308 -4.23 -3.32 9.98
C LYS A 308 -5.04 -2.21 9.31
N ARG A 309 -5.80 -1.42 10.08
CA ARG A 309 -6.59 -0.31 9.53
C ARG A 309 -5.68 0.75 8.92
N SER A 310 -4.67 1.19 9.66
CA SER A 310 -3.69 2.17 9.16
C SER A 310 -2.85 1.59 8.02
N ILE A 311 -2.37 0.34 8.17
CA ILE A 311 -1.57 -0.34 7.14
C ILE A 311 -2.33 -0.44 5.82
N SER A 312 -3.63 -0.78 5.84
CA SER A 312 -4.42 -0.98 4.63
C SER A 312 -4.54 0.25 3.72
N LYS A 313 -4.30 1.44 4.28
CA LYS A 313 -4.37 2.73 3.56
C LYS A 313 -2.99 3.25 3.12
N SER A 314 -1.93 2.73 3.70
CA SER A 314 -0.54 3.14 3.45
C SER A 314 0.02 2.70 2.09
N PHE A 315 1.19 3.24 1.72
CA PHE A 315 1.97 2.78 0.56
C PHE A 315 2.43 1.32 0.65
N TYR A 316 2.45 0.74 1.84
CA TYR A 316 2.97 -0.61 2.07
C TYR A 316 1.86 -1.64 2.35
N LYS A 317 0.58 -1.33 2.08
CA LYS A 317 -0.55 -2.26 2.28
C LYS A 317 -0.31 -3.66 1.67
N ASN A 318 0.33 -3.71 0.51
CA ASN A 318 0.61 -4.96 -0.23
C ASN A 318 1.94 -5.61 0.16
N HIS A 319 2.76 -4.96 0.97
CA HIS A 319 4.07 -5.47 1.40
C HIS A 319 4.00 -6.30 2.70
N VAL A 320 2.84 -6.31 3.37
CA VAL A 320 2.60 -7.11 4.59
C VAL A 320 1.33 -7.97 4.50
N PRO A 321 1.21 -8.86 3.49
CA PRO A 321 -0.03 -9.59 3.20
C PRO A 321 -0.49 -10.52 4.33
N TYR A 322 0.42 -10.95 5.21
CA TYR A 322 0.12 -11.94 6.27
C TYR A 322 -0.02 -11.32 7.66
N ILE A 323 -0.02 -9.99 7.77
CA ILE A 323 -0.08 -9.34 9.07
C ILE A 323 -1.45 -9.53 9.75
N GLN A 324 -1.42 -9.86 11.03
CA GLN A 324 -2.62 -9.98 11.86
C GLN A 324 -2.97 -8.62 12.48
N ASP A 325 -4.25 -8.29 12.48
CA ASP A 325 -4.73 -7.06 13.09
C ASP A 325 -4.68 -7.17 14.62
N VAL A 326 -3.92 -6.29 15.29
CA VAL A 326 -3.92 -6.15 16.76
C VAL A 326 -4.73 -4.94 17.23
N ALA A 327 -5.45 -4.27 16.33
CA ALA A 327 -6.29 -3.09 16.56
C ALA A 327 -5.54 -1.81 16.97
N PHE A 328 -6.30 -0.71 17.09
CA PHE A 328 -5.84 0.59 17.61
C PHE A 328 -6.94 1.19 18.53
N PRO A 329 -6.66 1.46 19.82
CA PRO A 329 -5.43 1.10 20.55
C PRO A 329 -5.12 -0.41 20.52
N ILE A 330 -3.88 -0.77 20.80
CA ILE A 330 -3.42 -2.17 20.75
C ILE A 330 -4.22 -3.06 21.71
N ASN A 331 -4.72 -4.18 21.21
CA ASN A 331 -5.55 -5.11 21.95
C ASN A 331 -4.73 -6.27 22.53
N LEU A 332 -4.81 -6.48 23.85
CA LEU A 332 -4.01 -7.48 24.57
C LEU A 332 -4.38 -8.92 24.17
N GLU A 333 -5.66 -9.22 24.03
CA GLU A 333 -6.11 -10.59 23.69
C GLU A 333 -5.66 -10.99 22.28
N LYS A 334 -5.84 -10.10 21.30
CA LYS A 334 -5.35 -10.29 19.94
C LYS A 334 -3.84 -10.45 19.91
N SER A 335 -3.12 -9.61 20.65
CA SER A 335 -1.65 -9.66 20.74
C SER A 335 -1.16 -10.96 21.37
N SER A 336 -1.79 -11.43 22.45
CA SER A 336 -1.43 -12.67 23.13
C SER A 336 -1.60 -13.91 22.24
N LYS A 337 -2.67 -13.98 21.44
CA LYS A 337 -2.89 -15.08 20.47
C LYS A 337 -1.78 -15.21 19.43
N LEU A 338 -1.05 -14.13 19.18
CA LEU A 338 0.09 -14.12 18.26
C LEU A 338 1.39 -14.60 18.92
N ASN A 339 1.41 -15.04 20.18
CA ASN A 339 2.59 -15.52 20.91
C ASN A 339 3.90 -14.78 20.53
N PRO A 340 3.95 -13.44 20.65
CA PRO A 340 5.10 -12.67 20.20
C PRO A 340 6.35 -12.98 21.04
N ASP A 341 7.54 -12.85 20.45
CA ASP A 341 8.82 -12.91 21.16
C ASP A 341 9.41 -11.51 21.44
N LEU A 342 8.84 -10.49 20.80
CA LEU A 342 9.11 -9.08 21.04
C LEU A 342 7.87 -8.23 20.66
N ILE A 343 7.54 -7.24 21.47
CA ILE A 343 6.58 -6.19 21.13
C ILE A 343 7.34 -4.87 21.07
N ILE A 344 7.24 -4.19 19.94
CA ILE A 344 7.75 -2.82 19.74
C ILE A 344 6.54 -1.92 19.57
N PHE A 345 6.42 -0.88 20.38
CA PHE A 345 5.34 0.09 20.23
C PHE A 345 5.86 1.53 20.39
N THR A 346 5.27 2.47 19.65
CA THR A 346 5.87 3.81 19.46
C THR A 346 5.25 4.91 20.33
N ASN A 347 4.64 4.55 21.47
CA ASN A 347 4.04 5.52 22.39
C ASN A 347 4.71 5.42 23.77
N ASN A 348 4.40 6.38 24.65
CA ASN A 348 4.95 6.47 26.02
C ASN A 348 3.89 6.22 27.10
N ASP A 349 2.79 5.54 26.75
CA ASP A 349 1.74 5.18 27.71
C ASP A 349 2.22 4.02 28.60
N GLU A 350 2.55 4.36 29.84
CA GLU A 350 3.07 3.42 30.83
C GLU A 350 2.05 2.33 31.23
N GLN A 351 0.74 2.63 31.18
CA GLN A 351 -0.28 1.62 31.48
C GLN A 351 -0.35 0.59 30.36
N GLN A 352 -0.28 1.04 29.10
CA GLN A 352 -0.18 0.14 27.95
C GLN A 352 1.11 -0.67 27.97
N TYR A 353 2.26 -0.04 28.28
CA TYR A 353 3.55 -0.71 28.44
C TYR A 353 3.47 -1.89 29.41
N GLN A 354 2.95 -1.66 30.62
CA GLN A 354 2.85 -2.69 31.66
C GLN A 354 1.95 -3.85 31.23
N ALA A 355 0.84 -3.53 30.58
CA ALA A 355 -0.09 -4.54 30.08
C ALA A 355 0.53 -5.42 28.98
N LEU A 356 1.23 -4.81 28.02
CA LEU A 356 1.92 -5.53 26.93
C LEU A 356 3.12 -6.35 27.44
N SER A 357 3.84 -5.84 28.44
CA SER A 357 4.97 -6.53 29.07
C SER A 357 4.58 -7.86 29.74
N SER A 358 3.30 -8.06 30.06
CA SER A 358 2.77 -9.33 30.54
C SER A 358 2.66 -10.41 29.45
N ILE A 359 2.71 -10.02 28.17
CA ILE A 359 2.57 -10.90 27.01
C ILE A 359 3.95 -11.35 26.49
N ALA A 360 4.88 -10.41 26.30
CA ALA A 360 6.22 -10.65 25.79
C ALA A 360 7.17 -9.51 26.18
N PRO A 361 8.51 -9.69 26.06
CA PRO A 361 9.45 -8.57 26.16
C PRO A 361 8.96 -7.41 25.29
N THR A 362 8.78 -6.25 25.91
CA THR A 362 8.15 -5.09 25.28
C THR A 362 9.12 -3.93 25.39
N ILE A 363 9.34 -3.22 24.29
CA ILE A 363 10.20 -2.04 24.22
C ILE A 363 9.45 -0.90 23.55
N THR A 364 9.69 0.32 24.03
CA THR A 364 9.17 1.53 23.39
C THR A 364 10.15 2.07 22.35
N LEU A 365 9.64 2.60 21.24
CA LEU A 365 10.44 3.33 20.25
C LEU A 365 9.96 4.79 20.17
N ASN A 366 10.89 5.74 20.17
CA ASN A 366 10.53 7.14 19.93
C ASN A 366 10.24 7.36 18.44
N SER A 367 8.97 7.54 18.05
CA SER A 367 8.64 7.85 16.65
C SER A 367 9.09 9.24 16.21
N TRP A 368 9.41 10.13 17.17
CA TRP A 368 9.86 11.50 16.91
C TRP A 368 11.35 11.64 16.62
N ASP A 369 12.15 10.60 16.92
CA ASP A 369 13.57 10.58 16.57
C ASP A 369 13.77 10.65 15.05
N SER A 370 14.96 11.05 14.61
CA SER A 370 15.27 11.09 13.19
C SER A 370 15.17 9.70 12.55
N LEU A 371 14.90 9.66 11.24
CA LEU A 371 14.86 8.41 10.49
C LEU A 371 16.14 7.58 10.68
N GLU A 372 17.30 8.25 10.71
CA GLU A 372 18.60 7.62 10.93
C GLU A 372 18.70 6.96 12.30
N GLU A 373 18.35 7.66 13.38
CA GLU A 373 18.37 7.11 14.74
C GLU A 373 17.43 5.91 14.88
N ARG A 374 16.21 6.01 14.37
CA ARG A 374 15.23 4.91 14.44
C ARG A 374 15.71 3.67 13.69
N ILE A 375 16.25 3.85 12.47
CA ILE A 375 16.72 2.74 11.65
C ILE A 375 17.97 2.07 12.26
N LEU A 376 18.92 2.84 12.79
CA LEU A 376 20.08 2.26 13.47
C LEU A 376 19.68 1.51 14.75
N LEU A 377 18.75 2.06 15.53
CA LEU A 377 18.26 1.43 16.76
C LEU A 377 17.50 0.12 16.47
N LEU A 378 16.61 0.12 15.48
CA LEU A 378 15.96 -1.11 15.01
C LEU A 378 16.98 -2.11 14.46
N GLY A 379 17.98 -1.65 13.69
CA GLY A 379 19.08 -2.51 13.25
C GLY A 379 19.81 -3.18 14.41
N GLN A 380 20.01 -2.47 15.52
CA GLN A 380 20.59 -3.03 16.73
C GLN A 380 19.68 -4.08 17.38
N TRP A 381 18.40 -3.77 17.63
CA TRP A 381 17.46 -4.65 18.31
C TRP A 381 17.13 -5.92 17.50
N LEU A 382 17.22 -5.84 16.18
CA LEU A 382 16.91 -6.94 15.27
C LEU A 382 18.15 -7.74 14.83
N SER A 383 19.35 -7.40 15.34
CA SER A 383 20.65 -7.94 14.87
C SER A 383 20.85 -7.82 13.35
N GLN A 384 20.51 -6.67 12.80
CA GLN A 384 20.62 -6.31 11.37
C GLN A 384 21.29 -4.93 11.19
N GLN A 385 22.35 -4.65 11.95
CA GLN A 385 23.07 -3.36 11.96
C GLN A 385 23.63 -3.01 10.58
N GLN A 386 24.35 -3.94 9.94
CA GLN A 386 24.92 -3.71 8.60
C GLN A 386 23.83 -3.34 7.58
N ARG A 387 22.66 -4.00 7.67
CA ARG A 387 21.55 -3.74 6.76
C ARG A 387 20.95 -2.35 6.96
N ALA A 388 20.84 -1.90 8.22
CA ALA A 388 20.42 -0.54 8.54
C ALA A 388 21.37 0.49 7.93
N GLU A 389 22.68 0.30 8.09
CA GLU A 389 23.72 1.17 7.55
C GLU A 389 23.72 1.21 6.02
N ASP A 390 23.60 0.05 5.37
CA ASP A 390 23.54 -0.08 3.91
C ASP A 390 22.29 0.60 3.34
N TRP A 391 21.14 0.41 3.98
CA TRP A 391 19.89 1.06 3.57
C TRP A 391 19.98 2.58 3.70
N LEU A 392 20.48 3.09 4.83
CA LEU A 392 20.64 4.54 5.06
C LEU A 392 21.60 5.18 4.05
N THR A 393 22.73 4.51 3.78
CA THR A 393 23.70 4.97 2.77
C THR A 393 23.05 5.08 1.40
N ARG A 394 22.33 4.03 0.97
CA ARG A 394 21.61 4.02 -0.31
C ARG A 394 20.53 5.09 -0.36
N TYR A 395 19.71 5.22 0.69
CA TYR A 395 18.64 6.22 0.78
C TYR A 395 19.19 7.64 0.65
N LYS A 396 20.26 7.99 1.38
CA LYS A 396 20.90 9.31 1.33
C LYS A 396 21.39 9.65 -0.08
N VAL A 397 21.96 8.68 -0.80
CA VAL A 397 22.39 8.87 -2.20
C VAL A 397 21.20 9.10 -3.12
N GLN A 398 20.13 8.31 -2.98
CA GLN A 398 18.93 8.44 -3.80
C GLN A 398 18.20 9.76 -3.54
N GLU A 399 18.06 10.17 -2.28
CA GLU A 399 17.46 11.44 -1.86
C GLU A 399 18.22 12.64 -2.43
N LYS A 400 19.55 12.65 -2.31
CA LYS A 400 20.39 13.70 -2.91
C LYS A 400 20.24 13.76 -4.42
N THR A 401 20.26 12.60 -5.08
CA THR A 401 20.12 12.50 -6.55
C THR A 401 18.76 13.05 -7.01
N MET A 402 17.68 12.68 -6.31
CA MET A 402 16.33 13.18 -6.57
C MET A 402 16.30 14.71 -6.48
N TRP A 403 16.82 15.30 -5.39
CA TRP A 403 16.82 16.75 -5.22
C TRP A 403 17.66 17.47 -6.27
N GLN A 404 18.83 16.93 -6.64
CA GLN A 404 19.63 17.47 -7.74
C GLN A 404 18.86 17.48 -9.07
N GLN A 405 18.11 16.43 -9.38
CA GLN A 405 17.26 16.39 -10.58
C GLN A 405 16.13 17.42 -10.51
N LEU A 406 15.60 17.70 -9.33
CA LEU A 406 14.53 18.66 -9.13
C LEU A 406 14.96 20.12 -9.16
N GLN A 407 16.25 20.44 -9.20
CA GLN A 407 16.73 21.82 -9.31
C GLN A 407 16.27 22.52 -10.60
N THR A 408 15.86 21.79 -11.63
CA THR A 408 15.25 22.39 -12.84
C THR A 408 13.83 22.90 -12.64
N VAL A 409 13.16 22.43 -11.58
CA VAL A 409 11.77 22.78 -11.27
C VAL A 409 11.62 23.48 -9.93
N VAL A 410 12.51 23.28 -8.97
CA VAL A 410 12.54 23.94 -7.65
C VAL A 410 13.71 24.92 -7.60
N ALA A 411 13.41 26.20 -7.39
CA ALA A 411 14.44 27.23 -7.33
C ALA A 411 15.19 27.19 -5.98
N PRO A 412 16.50 27.54 -5.95
CA PRO A 412 17.23 27.65 -4.69
C PRO A 412 16.54 28.62 -3.73
N GLY A 413 16.28 28.16 -2.50
CA GLY A 413 15.61 28.94 -1.46
C GLY A 413 14.09 29.00 -1.57
N GLU A 414 13.47 28.36 -2.56
CA GLU A 414 12.01 28.26 -2.69
C GLU A 414 11.42 27.62 -1.43
N THR A 415 10.33 28.21 -0.92
CA THR A 415 9.71 27.81 0.33
C THR A 415 8.53 26.87 0.12
N ALA A 416 8.34 25.91 1.02
CA ALA A 416 7.17 25.03 1.02
C ALA A 416 6.48 24.99 2.39
N THR A 417 5.16 24.80 2.36
CA THR A 417 4.32 24.58 3.54
C THR A 417 3.42 23.36 3.32
N VAL A 418 3.33 22.50 4.32
CA VAL A 418 2.41 21.36 4.33
C VAL A 418 1.22 21.67 5.26
N LEU A 419 0.02 21.43 4.76
CA LEU A 419 -1.25 21.71 5.44
C LEU A 419 -2.12 20.46 5.49
N THR A 420 -2.95 20.33 6.51
CA THR A 420 -3.99 19.29 6.57
C THR A 420 -5.18 19.80 7.37
N PHE A 421 -6.39 19.41 6.96
CA PHE A 421 -7.53 19.39 7.87
C PHE A 421 -7.54 18.04 8.59
N ASP A 422 -7.75 18.07 9.90
CA ASP A 422 -7.95 16.86 10.69
C ASP A 422 -8.87 17.16 11.89
N HIS A 423 -9.38 16.12 12.54
CA HIS A 423 -10.35 16.24 13.64
C HIS A 423 -11.54 17.15 13.29
N GLY A 424 -12.07 16.97 12.08
CA GLY A 424 -13.15 17.77 11.51
C GLY A 424 -12.60 18.94 10.70
N GLN A 425 -13.07 20.16 10.99
CA GLN A 425 -12.77 21.39 10.24
C GLN A 425 -11.55 22.15 10.78
N ARG A 426 -10.66 21.49 11.53
CA ARG A 426 -9.50 22.15 12.15
C ARG A 426 -8.31 22.09 11.20
N LEU A 427 -7.75 23.26 10.89
CA LEU A 427 -6.62 23.40 9.96
C LEU A 427 -5.29 23.35 10.72
N TYR A 428 -4.38 22.49 10.25
CA TYR A 428 -3.05 22.31 10.82
C TYR A 428 -1.96 22.62 9.81
N VAL A 429 -0.90 23.29 10.29
CA VAL A 429 0.38 23.42 9.60
C VAL A 429 1.33 22.37 10.15
N MET A 430 1.92 21.55 9.27
CA MET A 430 2.83 20.49 9.67
C MET A 430 4.25 21.02 9.93
N GLY A 431 4.89 20.49 10.97
CA GLY A 431 6.23 20.81 11.43
C GLY A 431 7.19 19.64 11.23
N CYS A 432 7.76 19.08 12.30
CA CYS A 432 8.82 18.07 12.21
C CYS A 432 8.36 16.62 11.95
N THR A 433 7.08 16.41 11.62
CA THR A 433 6.53 15.07 11.34
C THR A 433 5.83 15.01 9.98
N GLY A 434 5.50 13.78 9.57
CA GLY A 434 4.78 13.47 8.34
C GLY A 434 5.56 13.81 7.08
N LEU A 435 4.92 14.48 6.11
CA LEU A 435 5.53 14.83 4.83
C LEU A 435 6.62 15.91 4.93
N SER A 436 6.49 16.84 5.88
CA SER A 436 7.37 18.02 5.99
C SER A 436 8.87 17.69 6.00
N PRO A 437 9.36 16.73 6.81
CA PRO A 437 10.78 16.33 6.78
C PRO A 437 11.26 15.78 5.44
N ALA A 438 10.38 15.37 4.53
CA ALA A 438 10.75 14.87 3.20
C ALA A 438 10.93 16.00 2.20
N LEU A 439 10.33 17.16 2.45
CA LEU A 439 10.44 18.34 1.59
C LEU A 439 11.64 19.22 1.94
N PHE A 440 11.99 19.30 3.23
CA PHE A 440 13.03 20.20 3.70
C PHE A 440 14.41 19.56 3.60
N HIS A 441 15.19 20.02 2.64
CA HIS A 441 16.52 19.51 2.33
C HIS A 441 17.41 20.66 1.82
N PRO A 442 18.75 20.65 2.03
CA PRO A 442 19.63 21.71 1.53
C PRO A 442 19.53 21.98 0.02
N ASP A 443 19.32 20.92 -0.77
CA ASP A 443 19.11 20.97 -2.22
C ASP A 443 17.61 20.98 -2.61
N GLY A 444 16.70 21.05 -1.63
CA GLY A 444 15.24 20.99 -1.82
C GLY A 444 14.53 22.26 -1.34
N PHE A 445 13.33 22.12 -0.78
CA PHE A 445 12.59 23.26 -0.26
C PHE A 445 13.18 23.76 1.05
N THR A 446 13.04 25.06 1.28
CA THR A 446 13.27 25.66 2.59
C THR A 446 11.95 25.82 3.35
N PRO A 447 11.93 25.65 4.69
CA PRO A 447 10.71 25.87 5.46
C PRO A 447 10.38 27.37 5.50
N HIS A 448 9.10 27.72 5.29
CA HIS A 448 8.61 29.09 5.49
C HIS A 448 8.92 29.59 6.92
N GLN A 449 9.09 30.89 7.13
CA GLN A 449 9.59 31.46 8.40
C GLN A 449 8.79 30.99 9.64
N GLN A 450 7.45 30.89 9.54
CA GLN A 450 6.63 30.39 10.65
C GLN A 450 6.79 28.88 10.86
N VAL A 451 6.95 28.10 9.79
CA VAL A 451 7.23 26.66 9.86
C VAL A 451 8.61 26.44 10.49
N LYS A 452 9.61 27.26 10.14
CA LYS A 452 10.94 27.22 10.76
C LYS A 452 10.88 27.39 12.28
N LYS A 453 10.02 28.28 12.80
CA LYS A 453 9.79 28.41 14.25
C LYS A 453 9.16 27.17 14.87
N LEU A 454 8.26 26.48 14.16
CA LEU A 454 7.68 25.21 14.62
C LEU A 454 8.74 24.12 14.71
N LEU A 455 9.58 24.01 13.68
CA LEU A 455 10.69 23.05 13.63
C LEU A 455 11.70 23.30 14.76
N GLN A 456 12.10 24.55 14.98
CA GLN A 456 13.01 24.93 16.08
C GLN A 456 12.43 24.63 17.47
N ALA A 457 11.10 24.66 17.60
CA ALA A 457 10.41 24.29 18.83
C ALA A 457 10.13 22.78 18.95
N GLY A 458 10.60 21.95 18.01
CA GLY A 458 10.37 20.50 18.00
C GLY A 458 8.90 20.11 17.86
N LYS A 459 8.04 20.97 17.28
CA LYS A 459 6.61 20.70 17.17
C LYS A 459 6.28 19.95 15.89
N GLY A 460 5.57 18.83 16.03
CA GLY A 460 5.05 18.03 14.90
C GLY A 460 4.06 18.79 14.03
N TYR A 461 3.21 19.62 14.63
CA TYR A 461 2.19 20.40 13.93
C TYR A 461 1.68 21.55 14.80
N LYS A 462 0.94 22.48 14.19
CA LYS A 462 0.24 23.56 14.88
C LYS A 462 -1.11 23.84 14.22
N GLU A 463 -2.16 23.88 15.04
CA GLU A 463 -3.47 24.37 14.61
C GLU A 463 -3.43 25.87 14.33
N ILE A 464 -4.07 26.28 13.24
CA ILE A 464 -4.23 27.68 12.85
C ILE A 464 -5.68 27.95 12.44
N LEU A 465 -6.10 29.21 12.60
CA LEU A 465 -7.34 29.70 11.99
C LEU A 465 -7.11 29.96 10.50
N ILE A 466 -8.13 29.75 9.68
CA ILE A 466 -8.06 29.94 8.21
C ILE A 466 -7.63 31.38 7.86
N ASP A 467 -8.10 32.39 8.57
CA ASP A 467 -7.70 33.81 8.35
C ASP A 467 -6.20 34.07 8.57
N HIS A 468 -5.52 33.17 9.28
CA HIS A 468 -4.08 33.24 9.48
C HIS A 468 -3.28 32.50 8.40
N LEU A 469 -3.92 31.74 7.52
CA LEU A 469 -3.27 30.95 6.47
C LEU A 469 -2.24 31.75 5.65
N PRO A 470 -2.50 33.01 5.21
CA PRO A 470 -1.52 33.80 4.45
C PRO A 470 -0.19 34.03 5.20
N LYS A 471 -0.17 33.92 6.54
CA LYS A 471 1.04 34.08 7.36
C LYS A 471 1.91 32.82 7.39
N TYR A 472 1.40 31.67 6.95
CA TYR A 472 2.09 30.37 7.07
C TYR A 472 2.48 29.75 5.74
N VAL A 473 1.89 30.19 4.62
CA VAL A 473 2.16 29.62 3.29
C VAL A 473 3.42 30.18 2.66
N GLY A 474 4.25 29.29 2.13
CA GLY A 474 5.40 29.63 1.30
C GLY A 474 5.05 29.73 -0.19
N ASP A 475 6.08 29.58 -1.04
CA ASP A 475 5.96 29.59 -2.51
C ASP A 475 5.21 28.38 -3.03
N ARG A 476 5.26 27.26 -2.30
CA ARG A 476 4.51 26.02 -2.60
C ARG A 476 3.65 25.55 -1.43
N ILE A 477 2.49 25.00 -1.76
CA ILE A 477 1.56 24.43 -0.78
C ILE A 477 1.37 22.94 -1.08
N PHE A 478 1.62 22.09 -0.09
CA PHE A 478 1.25 20.68 -0.12
C PHE A 478 0.07 20.48 0.82
N LEU A 479 -1.11 20.22 0.26
CA LEU A 479 -2.34 20.01 1.01
C LEU A 479 -2.61 18.52 1.12
N LEU A 480 -2.54 18.00 2.35
CA LEU A 480 -2.81 16.61 2.66
C LEU A 480 -4.33 16.42 2.76
N LEU A 481 -4.90 15.61 1.88
CA LEU A 481 -6.30 15.25 1.87
C LEU A 481 -6.53 14.11 2.88
N SER A 482 -7.22 14.42 3.97
CA SER A 482 -7.63 13.45 4.98
C SER A 482 -8.58 12.39 4.39
N ASP A 483 -8.63 11.21 5.00
CA ASP A 483 -9.61 10.18 4.68
C ASP A 483 -10.95 10.34 5.44
N LYS A 484 -11.02 11.34 6.33
CA LYS A 484 -12.23 11.64 7.11
C LYS A 484 -13.15 12.56 6.29
N PRO A 485 -14.43 12.20 6.09
CA PRO A 485 -15.36 12.98 5.26
C PRO A 485 -15.46 14.47 5.63
N GLU A 486 -15.55 14.77 6.93
CA GLU A 486 -15.66 16.16 7.39
C GLU A 486 -14.40 16.99 7.06
N SER A 487 -13.21 16.41 7.22
CA SER A 487 -11.96 17.08 6.87
C SER A 487 -11.76 17.22 5.36
N GLN A 488 -12.29 16.29 4.57
CA GLN A 488 -12.33 16.43 3.10
C GLN A 488 -13.24 17.58 2.67
N MET A 489 -14.42 17.69 3.27
CA MET A 489 -15.34 18.81 3.01
C MET A 489 -14.68 20.15 3.35
N ALA A 490 -14.06 20.27 4.52
CA ALA A 490 -13.34 21.48 4.92
C ALA A 490 -12.19 21.83 3.97
N THR A 491 -11.50 20.81 3.43
CA THR A 491 -10.46 20.98 2.41
C THR A 491 -11.03 21.59 1.13
N MET A 492 -12.16 21.06 0.64
CA MET A 492 -12.84 21.56 -0.56
C MET A 492 -13.41 22.97 -0.36
N GLU A 493 -13.97 23.27 0.82
CA GLU A 493 -14.45 24.60 1.18
C GLU A 493 -13.31 25.62 1.20
N LEU A 494 -12.16 25.26 1.80
CA LEU A 494 -10.97 26.11 1.77
C LEU A 494 -10.55 26.39 0.33
N MET A 495 -10.44 25.35 -0.51
CA MET A 495 -10.01 25.51 -1.91
C MET A 495 -10.96 26.38 -2.74
N ASN A 496 -12.24 26.46 -2.38
CA ASN A 496 -13.22 27.32 -3.02
C ASN A 496 -13.28 28.75 -2.46
N SER A 497 -12.66 29.00 -1.31
CA SER A 497 -12.69 30.30 -0.62
C SER A 497 -11.85 31.38 -1.32
N ASP A 498 -12.21 32.64 -1.08
CA ASP A 498 -11.42 33.79 -1.58
C ASP A 498 -10.04 33.86 -0.94
N ILE A 499 -9.89 33.45 0.33
CA ILE A 499 -8.59 33.43 1.01
C ILE A 499 -7.62 32.52 0.27
N TRP A 500 -8.06 31.32 -0.13
CA TRP A 500 -7.24 30.37 -0.88
C TRP A 500 -6.90 30.87 -2.28
N LYS A 501 -7.90 31.33 -3.04
CA LYS A 501 -7.71 31.85 -4.42
C LYS A 501 -6.78 33.06 -4.49
N ASN A 502 -6.67 33.83 -3.41
CA ASN A 502 -5.79 34.99 -3.31
C ASN A 502 -4.35 34.66 -2.85
N LEU A 503 -4.04 33.39 -2.53
CA LEU A 503 -2.67 33.00 -2.19
C LEU A 503 -1.80 33.00 -3.44
N LYS A 504 -0.60 33.61 -3.35
CA LYS A 504 0.36 33.66 -4.47
C LYS A 504 0.72 32.27 -5.01
N ALA A 505 0.94 31.30 -4.11
CA ALA A 505 1.21 29.92 -4.50
C ALA A 505 0.06 29.31 -5.32
N VAL A 506 -1.19 29.61 -4.99
CA VAL A 506 -2.37 29.13 -5.72
C VAL A 506 -2.50 29.81 -7.07
N GLN A 507 -2.31 31.14 -7.13
CA GLN A 507 -2.33 31.91 -8.37
C GLN A 507 -1.24 31.46 -9.36
N ASN A 508 -0.11 30.98 -8.85
CA ASN A 508 1.00 30.46 -9.64
C ASN A 508 0.87 28.95 -9.94
N ASN A 509 -0.26 28.31 -9.62
CA ASN A 509 -0.46 26.87 -9.76
C ASN A 509 0.58 26.00 -9.02
N HIS A 510 1.11 26.50 -7.90
CA HIS A 510 2.09 25.83 -7.04
C HIS A 510 1.44 25.23 -5.78
N PHE A 511 0.26 24.61 -5.95
CA PHE A 511 -0.38 23.83 -4.89
C PHE A 511 -0.53 22.38 -5.32
N TYR A 512 -0.39 21.45 -4.38
CA TYR A 512 -0.44 20.01 -4.62
C TYR A 512 -1.36 19.36 -3.61
N LEU A 513 -2.44 18.73 -4.09
CA LEU A 513 -3.32 17.92 -3.25
C LEU A 513 -2.83 16.48 -3.27
N VAL A 514 -2.51 15.91 -2.11
CA VAL A 514 -2.01 14.54 -1.97
C VAL A 514 -2.72 13.78 -0.86
N ASP A 515 -2.87 12.47 -1.01
CA ASP A 515 -3.51 11.60 -0.02
C ASP A 515 -2.72 11.53 1.29
N ALA A 516 -3.30 12.02 2.39
CA ALA A 516 -2.67 12.05 3.71
C ALA A 516 -2.30 10.65 4.21
N THR A 517 -3.12 9.63 3.90
CA THR A 517 -2.92 8.26 4.35
C THR A 517 -1.78 7.53 3.64
N LYS A 518 -1.20 8.17 2.62
CA LYS A 518 -0.03 7.64 1.89
C LYS A 518 1.18 8.52 2.10
N TRP A 519 1.03 9.84 1.94
CA TRP A 519 2.15 10.78 1.89
C TRP A 519 2.62 11.28 3.25
N ASN A 520 1.80 11.18 4.29
CA ASN A 520 2.05 11.85 5.56
C ASN A 520 2.71 10.97 6.63
N TYR A 521 3.40 9.90 6.24
CA TYR A 521 4.20 9.09 7.17
C TYR A 521 5.69 9.37 7.01
N ASN A 522 6.41 9.38 8.15
CA ASN A 522 7.85 9.63 8.19
C ASN A 522 8.68 8.33 8.28
N ASP A 523 8.04 7.18 8.05
CA ASP A 523 8.70 5.88 8.07
C ASP A 523 9.58 5.63 6.84
N ALA A 524 10.57 4.75 6.98
CA ALA A 524 11.56 4.45 5.95
C ALA A 524 10.96 4.05 4.60
N PHE A 525 9.94 3.19 4.61
CA PHE A 525 9.31 2.72 3.39
C PHE A 525 8.59 3.86 2.65
N THR A 526 7.80 4.65 3.38
CA THR A 526 7.14 5.83 2.82
C THR A 526 8.15 6.83 2.27
N ARG A 527 9.23 7.10 3.01
CA ARG A 527 10.33 7.97 2.56
C ARG A 527 10.95 7.49 1.26
N GLU A 528 11.22 6.20 1.13
CA GLU A 528 11.75 5.60 -0.10
C GLU A 528 10.75 5.74 -1.28
N LYS A 529 9.45 5.58 -1.04
CA LYS A 529 8.41 5.78 -2.08
C LYS A 529 8.30 7.24 -2.53
N LEU A 530 8.45 8.18 -1.61
CA LEU A 530 8.41 9.61 -1.92
C LEU A 530 9.54 10.03 -2.86
N LEU A 531 10.68 9.30 -2.88
CA LEU A 531 11.78 9.57 -3.81
C LEU A 531 11.36 9.49 -5.28
N GLY A 532 10.39 8.64 -5.61
CA GLY A 532 9.81 8.57 -6.96
C GLY A 532 8.53 9.39 -7.11
N ALA A 533 7.70 9.47 -6.06
CA ALA A 533 6.41 10.13 -6.12
C ALA A 533 6.52 11.66 -6.18
N LEU A 534 7.42 12.25 -5.39
CA LEU A 534 7.59 13.69 -5.31
C LEU A 534 8.06 14.31 -6.64
N PRO A 535 9.07 13.75 -7.35
CA PRO A 535 9.45 14.29 -8.65
C PRO A 535 8.33 14.29 -9.67
N ARG A 536 7.56 13.20 -9.72
CA ARG A 536 6.39 13.10 -10.61
C ARG A 536 5.42 14.22 -10.30
N LEU A 537 5.01 14.35 -9.04
CA LEU A 537 4.08 15.39 -8.59
C LEU A 537 4.54 16.80 -9.01
N LEU A 538 5.84 17.11 -8.82
CA LEU A 538 6.38 18.43 -9.13
C LEU A 538 6.57 18.69 -10.63
N ILE A 539 6.78 17.64 -11.44
CA ILE A 539 7.00 17.78 -12.89
C ILE A 539 5.68 17.78 -13.67
N THR A 540 4.68 16.97 -13.28
CA THR A 540 3.38 16.90 -13.99
C THR A 540 2.43 18.05 -13.67
N ALA A 541 2.67 18.83 -12.61
CA ALA A 541 1.82 19.97 -12.25
C ALA A 541 2.06 21.24 -13.10
N LYS A 542 2.79 21.12 -14.22
CA LYS A 542 3.08 22.21 -15.16
C LYS A 542 1.97 22.43 -16.16
#